data_AF-A0A0R3W490-F1
#
_entry.id   AF-A0A0R3W490-F1
#
_cell.length_a   1.000
_cell.length_b   1.000
_cell.length_c   1.000
_cell.angle_alpha   90.00
_cell.angle_beta   90.00
_cell.angle_gamma   90.00
#
_symmetry.space_group_name_H-M   'P 1'
#
loop_
_entity.id
_entity.type
_entity.pdbx_description
1 polymer ?
#
loop_
_entity_poly.entity_id
_entity_poly.type
_entity_poly.pdbx_seq_one_letter_code
_entity_poly.pdbx_strand_id
1 'polypeptide(L)'
;MAKMLSWMASAAPKCATLAYRFGMERGRPALVKFYKYARVELRPPTMAELTPALEEGKSIVDFFTSGAWKQKTVKDFALDTVVAIEVLMWFFVGEIIGRRSLIGYKKVKGAYIVAH
;
A
#
# COMPACT_ATOMS: atom_id res chain seq x y z
N MET A 1 24.80 -41.42 -13.25
CA MET A 1 23.64 -40.78 -12.58
C MET A 1 23.89 -40.47 -11.10
N ALA A 2 24.29 -41.43 -10.26
CA ALA A 2 24.49 -41.20 -8.81
C ALA A 2 25.45 -40.05 -8.45
N LYS A 3 26.57 -39.89 -9.19
CA LYS A 3 27.59 -38.84 -8.97
C LYS A 3 27.09 -37.42 -9.31
N MET A 4 26.15 -37.32 -10.24
CA MET A 4 25.53 -36.05 -10.65
C MET A 4 24.43 -35.64 -9.65
N LEU A 5 23.66 -36.61 -9.16
CA LEU A 5 22.69 -36.42 -8.08
C LEU A 5 23.34 -35.97 -6.77
N SER A 6 24.48 -36.56 -6.38
CA SER A 6 25.22 -36.13 -5.18
C SER A 6 25.84 -34.73 -5.33
N TRP A 7 26.25 -34.35 -6.55
CA TRP A 7 26.71 -32.99 -6.84
C TRP A 7 25.57 -31.97 -6.79
N MET A 8 24.40 -32.27 -7.37
CA MET A 8 23.23 -31.40 -7.28
C MET A 8 22.73 -31.26 -5.83
N ALA A 9 22.71 -32.36 -5.07
CA ALA A 9 22.36 -32.34 -3.65
C ALA A 9 23.32 -31.49 -2.80
N SER A 10 24.61 -31.45 -3.17
CA SER A 10 25.61 -30.59 -2.48
C SER A 10 25.69 -29.16 -3.02
N ALA A 11 25.23 -28.91 -4.25
CA ALA A 11 25.13 -27.59 -4.85
C ALA A 11 23.84 -26.84 -4.46
N ALA A 12 22.74 -27.55 -4.23
CA ALA A 12 21.45 -27.01 -3.80
C ALA A 12 21.53 -26.09 -2.56
N PRO A 13 22.18 -26.48 -1.44
CA PRO A 13 22.30 -25.58 -0.28
C PRO A 13 23.15 -24.34 -0.58
N LYS A 14 24.14 -24.44 -1.49
CA LYS A 14 24.98 -23.31 -1.89
C LYS A 14 24.20 -22.32 -2.76
N CYS A 15 23.42 -22.80 -3.73
CA CYS A 15 22.55 -21.98 -4.57
C CYS A 15 21.43 -21.32 -3.76
N ALA A 16 20.81 -22.05 -2.83
CA ALA A 16 19.80 -21.50 -1.93
C ALA A 16 20.37 -20.40 -1.02
N THR A 17 21.58 -20.62 -0.47
CA THR A 17 22.26 -19.62 0.36
C THR A 17 22.67 -18.39 -0.46
N LEU A 18 23.10 -18.58 -1.71
CA LEU A 18 23.43 -17.47 -2.62
C LEU A 18 22.19 -16.64 -2.97
N ALA A 19 21.07 -17.29 -3.32
CA ALA A 19 19.81 -16.62 -3.62
C ALA A 19 19.26 -15.89 -2.39
N TYR A 20 19.35 -16.50 -1.21
CA TYR A 20 18.98 -15.86 0.05
C TYR A 20 19.86 -14.64 0.36
N ARG A 21 21.18 -14.76 0.22
CA ARG A 21 22.12 -13.64 0.41
C ARG A 21 21.83 -12.51 -0.55
N PHE A 22 21.66 -12.82 -1.83
CA PHE A 22 21.32 -11.83 -2.85
C PHE A 22 19.98 -11.14 -2.57
N GLY A 23 18.95 -11.91 -2.21
CA GLY A 23 17.64 -11.38 -1.84
C GLY A 23 17.67 -10.52 -0.58
N MET A 24 18.47 -10.91 0.41
CA MET A 24 18.67 -10.14 1.65
C MET A 24 19.50 -8.89 1.42
N GLU A 25 20.59 -8.96 0.66
CA GLU A 25 21.49 -7.84 0.38
C GLU A 25 20.78 -6.76 -0.45
N ARG A 26 19.95 -7.15 -1.41
CA ARG A 26 19.17 -6.20 -2.24
C ARG A 26 17.84 -5.79 -1.62
N GLY A 27 17.17 -6.71 -0.94
CA GLY A 27 15.84 -6.49 -0.36
C GLY A 27 15.87 -5.74 0.97
N ARG A 28 16.83 -6.02 1.86
CA ARG A 28 16.94 -5.31 3.15
C ARG A 28 17.02 -3.79 3.02
N PRO A 29 17.89 -3.19 2.18
CA PRO A 29 17.99 -1.72 2.15
C PRO A 29 16.68 -1.06 1.70
N ALA A 30 15.94 -1.67 0.77
CA ALA A 30 14.63 -1.18 0.35
C ALA A 30 13.60 -1.28 1.49
N LEU A 31 13.55 -2.42 2.20
CA LEU A 31 12.65 -2.61 3.33
C LEU A 31 12.96 -1.70 4.50
N VAL A 32 14.24 -1.47 4.81
CA VAL A 32 14.67 -0.55 5.88
C VAL A 32 14.25 0.88 5.52
N LYS A 33 14.44 1.29 4.26
CA LYS A 33 14.00 2.61 3.79
C LYS A 33 12.47 2.73 3.85
N PHE A 34 11.74 1.73 3.36
CA PHE A 34 10.28 1.69 3.44
C PHE A 34 9.81 1.80 4.89
N TYR A 35 10.36 0.99 5.80
CA TYR A 35 9.98 1.02 7.21
C TYR A 35 10.26 2.37 7.87
N LYS A 36 11.39 3.02 7.53
CA LYS A 36 11.73 4.35 8.04
C LYS A 36 10.65 5.39 7.70
N TYR A 37 10.18 5.42 6.45
CA TYR A 37 9.14 6.38 6.03
C TYR A 37 7.75 5.96 6.50
N ALA A 38 7.40 4.67 6.36
CA ALA A 38 6.13 4.13 6.81
C ALA A 38 5.86 4.41 8.29
N ARG A 39 6.89 4.36 9.15
CA ARG A 39 6.75 4.67 10.58
C ARG A 39 6.33 6.11 10.87
N VAL A 40 6.67 7.06 10.00
CA VAL A 40 6.36 8.48 10.19
C VAL A 40 5.10 8.88 9.43
N GLU A 41 4.93 8.38 8.21
CA GLU A 41 3.88 8.81 7.28
C GLU A 41 2.62 7.93 7.34
N LEU A 42 2.76 6.63 7.62
CA LEU A 42 1.64 5.68 7.67
C LEU A 42 1.22 5.35 9.11
N ARG A 43 1.70 6.10 10.10
CA ARG A 43 1.23 5.94 11.48
C ARG A 43 -0.21 6.43 11.60
N PRO A 44 -1.02 5.82 12.47
CA PRO A 44 -2.28 6.44 12.83
C PRO A 44 -2.03 7.84 13.41
N PRO A 45 -2.85 8.83 13.04
CA PRO A 45 -2.72 10.18 13.56
C PRO A 45 -2.98 10.22 15.06
N THR A 46 -2.38 11.19 15.74
CA THR A 46 -2.65 11.45 17.16
C THR A 46 -3.93 12.28 17.27
N MET A 47 -4.67 12.16 18.38
CA MET A 47 -5.92 12.92 18.59
C MET A 47 -5.74 14.44 18.43
N ALA A 48 -4.57 14.98 18.80
CA ALA A 48 -4.24 16.40 18.62
C ALA A 48 -4.09 16.83 17.15
N GLU A 49 -3.82 15.89 16.24
CA GLU A 49 -3.69 16.14 14.80
C GLU A 49 -5.05 16.04 14.09
N LEU A 50 -6.08 15.51 14.75
CA LEU A 50 -7.42 15.38 14.16
C LEU A 50 -8.15 16.72 14.09
N THR A 51 -8.02 17.57 15.10
CA THR A 51 -8.69 18.88 15.12
C THR A 51 -8.26 19.77 13.94
N PRO A 52 -6.96 19.99 13.66
CA PRO A 52 -6.57 20.79 12.50
C PRO A 52 -6.97 20.11 11.17
N ALA A 53 -6.90 18.78 11.07
CA ALA A 53 -7.33 18.07 9.86
C ALA A 53 -8.83 18.27 9.54
N LEU A 54 -9.67 18.33 10.58
CA LEU A 54 -11.09 18.64 10.41
C LEU A 54 -11.34 20.09 9.99
N GLU A 55 -10.55 21.02 10.50
CA GLU A 55 -10.60 22.43 10.11
C GLU A 55 -10.18 22.63 8.65
N GLU A 56 -9.11 21.95 8.22
CA GLU A 56 -8.69 21.88 6.82
C GLU A 56 -9.76 21.25 5.93
N GLY A 57 -10.43 20.19 6.40
CA GLY A 57 -11.57 19.60 5.68
C GLY A 57 -12.71 20.59 5.43
N LYS A 58 -13.01 21.46 6.41
CA LYS A 58 -14.03 22.52 6.26
C LYS A 58 -13.61 23.58 5.27
N SER A 59 -12.35 24.00 5.29
CA SER A 59 -11.85 25.03 4.37
C SER A 59 -11.91 24.57 2.90
N ILE A 60 -11.78 23.25 2.64
CA ILE A 60 -11.99 22.68 1.30
C ILE A 60 -13.44 22.87 0.86
N VAL A 61 -14.42 22.65 1.74
CA VAL A 61 -15.84 22.88 1.42
C VAL A 61 -16.07 24.35 1.07
N ASP A 62 -15.53 25.26 1.88
CA ASP A 62 -15.61 26.70 1.64
C ASP A 62 -14.92 27.13 0.32
N PHE A 63 -13.82 26.47 -0.04
CA PHE A 63 -13.13 26.67 -1.31
C PHE A 63 -13.98 26.26 -2.52
N PHE A 64 -14.77 25.18 -2.39
CA PHE A 64 -15.70 24.77 -3.43
C PHE A 64 -16.93 25.68 -3.52
N THR A 65 -17.50 26.09 -2.38
CA THR A 65 -18.69 26.96 -2.34
C THR A 65 -18.39 28.37 -2.83
N SER A 66 -17.22 28.92 -2.50
CA SER A 66 -16.76 30.23 -2.97
C SER A 66 -16.41 30.29 -4.46
N GLY A 67 -16.28 29.14 -5.14
CA GLY A 67 -15.90 29.08 -6.55
C GLY A 67 -14.42 29.33 -6.84
N ALA A 68 -13.58 29.41 -5.80
CA ALA A 68 -12.14 29.65 -5.91
C ALA A 68 -11.39 28.54 -6.66
N TRP A 69 -11.97 27.34 -6.74
CA TRP A 69 -11.44 26.21 -7.51
C TRP A 69 -11.22 26.52 -9.00
N LYS A 70 -11.97 27.47 -9.58
CA LYS A 70 -11.80 27.88 -10.98
C LYS A 70 -10.50 28.63 -11.26
N GLN A 71 -9.85 29.16 -10.22
CA GLN A 71 -8.59 29.91 -10.33
C GLN A 71 -7.36 28.99 -10.23
N LYS A 72 -7.54 27.70 -9.92
CA LYS A 72 -6.46 26.75 -9.72
C LYS A 72 -5.91 26.27 -11.08
N THR A 73 -4.59 26.08 -11.16
CA THR A 73 -3.99 25.56 -12.40
C THR A 73 -4.30 24.09 -12.59
N VAL A 74 -4.34 23.62 -13.84
CA VAL A 74 -4.62 22.21 -14.16
C VAL A 74 -3.59 21.27 -13.53
N LYS A 75 -2.34 21.71 -13.42
CA LYS A 75 -1.27 20.91 -12.80
C LYS A 75 -1.55 20.66 -11.33
N ASP A 76 -1.94 21.71 -10.60
CA ASP A 76 -2.23 21.58 -9.16
C ASP A 76 -3.48 20.74 -8.93
N PHE A 77 -4.52 20.93 -9.75
CA PHE A 77 -5.73 20.11 -9.67
C PHE A 77 -5.46 18.63 -9.96
N ALA A 78 -4.58 18.33 -10.92
CA ALA A 78 -4.19 16.96 -11.22
C ALA A 78 -3.46 16.30 -10.03
N LEU A 79 -2.57 17.02 -9.35
CA LEU A 79 -1.89 16.53 -8.14
C LEU A 79 -2.88 16.23 -7.02
N ASP A 80 -3.81 17.14 -6.73
CA ASP A 80 -4.84 16.92 -5.72
C ASP A 80 -5.71 15.69 -6.07
N THR A 81 -6.03 15.51 -7.35
CA THR A 81 -6.84 14.38 -7.82
C THR A 81 -6.12 13.05 -7.60
N VAL A 82 -4.80 12.99 -7.82
CA VAL A 82 -4.01 11.77 -7.55
C VAL A 82 -4.04 11.43 -6.06
N VAL A 83 -3.90 12.42 -5.17
CA VAL A 83 -4.00 12.21 -3.71
C VAL A 83 -5.41 11.76 -3.32
N ALA A 84 -6.46 12.36 -3.90
CA ALA A 84 -7.84 11.94 -3.66
C ALA A 84 -8.09 10.48 -4.07
N ILE A 85 -7.53 10.06 -5.22
CA ILE A 85 -7.59 8.67 -5.68
C ILE A 85 -6.85 7.74 -4.73
N GLU A 86 -5.67 8.13 -4.24
CA GLU A 86 -4.90 7.35 -3.26
C GLU A 86 -5.71 7.09 -1.98
N VAL A 87 -6.37 8.12 -1.43
CA VAL A 87 -7.22 7.97 -0.24
C VAL A 87 -8.42 7.04 -0.52
N LEU A 88 -9.02 7.11 -1.70
CA LEU A 88 -10.07 6.17 -2.11
C LEU A 88 -9.57 4.73 -2.23
N MET A 89 -8.33 4.52 -2.70
CA MET A 89 -7.73 3.19 -2.76
C MET A 89 -7.54 2.59 -1.37
N TRP A 90 -7.23 3.40 -0.34
CA TRP A 90 -7.15 2.94 1.04
C TRP A 90 -8.49 2.40 1.58
N PHE A 91 -9.63 2.94 1.14
CA PHE A 91 -10.95 2.37 1.45
C PHE A 91 -11.09 0.94 0.90
N PHE A 92 -10.69 0.70 -0.36
CA PHE A 92 -10.73 -0.64 -0.95
C PHE A 92 -9.76 -1.62 -0.29
N VAL A 93 -8.59 -1.16 0.17
CA VAL A 93 -7.68 -1.97 0.98
C VAL A 93 -8.36 -2.39 2.29
N GLY A 94 -9.08 -1.48 2.95
CA GLY A 94 -9.90 -1.79 4.12
C GLY A 94 -10.98 -2.84 3.82
N GLU A 95 -11.65 -2.73 2.67
CA GLU A 95 -12.64 -3.70 2.21
C GLU A 95 -12.03 -5.09 1.96
N ILE A 96 -10.83 -5.17 1.37
CA ILE A 96 -10.08 -6.42 1.18
C ILE A 96 -9.75 -7.07 2.54
N ILE A 97 -9.31 -6.28 3.52
CA ILE A 97 -9.04 -6.75 4.89
C ILE A 97 -10.34 -7.25 5.56
N GLY A 98 -11.43 -6.48 5.45
CA GLY A 98 -12.73 -6.84 6.01
C GLY A 98 -13.31 -8.13 5.43
N ARG A 99 -13.17 -8.33 4.12
CA ARG A 99 -13.62 -9.56 3.42
C ARG A 99 -12.68 -10.74 3.60
N ARG A 100 -11.43 -10.50 4.02
CA ARG A 100 -10.35 -11.49 4.16
C ARG A 100 -10.07 -12.27 2.85
N SER A 101 -10.28 -11.60 1.72
CA SER A 101 -10.13 -12.14 0.37
C SER A 101 -9.59 -11.06 -0.56
N LEU A 102 -8.58 -11.40 -1.37
CA LEU A 102 -8.02 -10.51 -2.39
C LEU A 102 -8.93 -10.41 -3.61
N ILE A 103 -9.68 -11.48 -3.92
CA ILE A 103 -10.55 -11.57 -5.09
C ILE A 103 -11.91 -12.08 -4.65
N GLY A 104 -12.96 -11.28 -4.92
CA GLY A 104 -14.34 -11.65 -4.62
C GLY A 104 -14.59 -11.94 -3.14
N TYR A 105 -15.73 -12.57 -2.86
CA TYR A 105 -16.25 -12.77 -1.51
C TYR A 105 -16.19 -14.24 -1.07
N LYS A 106 -15.07 -14.91 -1.35
CA LYS A 106 -14.94 -16.36 -1.12
C LYS A 106 -15.23 -16.80 0.33
N LYS A 107 -14.95 -15.95 1.31
CA LYS A 107 -15.10 -16.25 2.75
C LYS A 107 -16.35 -15.63 3.40
N VAL A 108 -17.18 -14.92 2.63
CA VAL A 108 -18.39 -14.25 3.15
C VAL A 108 -19.61 -15.10 2.80
N LYS A 109 -20.31 -15.60 3.81
CA LYS A 109 -21.53 -16.40 3.62
C LYS A 109 -22.63 -15.54 2.99
N GLY A 110 -23.20 -15.99 1.87
CA GLY A 110 -24.31 -15.33 1.16
C GLY A 110 -23.91 -14.31 0.09
N ALA A 111 -22.62 -14.16 -0.21
CA ALA A 111 -22.16 -13.24 -1.25
C ALA A 111 -22.24 -13.88 -2.65
N TYR A 112 -22.76 -13.10 -3.61
CA TYR A 112 -23.06 -13.50 -4.99
C TYR A 112 -21.83 -13.55 -5.91
N ILE A 113 -20.70 -12.97 -5.48
CA ILE A 113 -19.43 -12.99 -6.24
C ILE A 113 -18.47 -13.95 -5.54
N VAL A 114 -18.72 -15.24 -5.74
CA VAL A 114 -17.79 -16.30 -5.32
C VAL A 114 -16.74 -16.41 -6.43
N ALA A 115 -15.49 -16.05 -6.13
CA ALA A 115 -14.40 -16.32 -7.06
C ALA A 115 -14.31 -17.86 -7.24
N HIS A 116 -14.61 -18.31 -8.46
CA HIS A 116 -14.43 -19.70 -8.89
C HIS A 116 -12.96 -20.12 -8.75
#